data_AF-A0A951A7G1-F1
#
_entry.id   AF-A0A951A7G1-F1
#
_cell.length_a   1.000
_cell.length_b   1.000
_cell.length_c   1.000
_cell.angle_alpha   90.00
_cell.angle_beta   90.00
_cell.angle_gamma   90.00
#
_symmetry.space_group_name_H-M   'P 1'
#
loop_
_entity.id
_entity.type
_entity.pdbx_description
1 polymer ?
#
loop_
_entity_poly.entity_id
_entity_poly.type
_entity_poly.pdbx_seq_one_letter_code
_entity_poly.pdbx_strand_id
1 'polypeptide(L)'
;MPGTKPGQGALVKEPREIRSDTIYTPATAPGRAAIAMIRASGRDAGPALRALVGKLPPARVARHVRFRDPESGEELDDGLALWFPGPHSVTGEDVAELHLHGSRA
;
A
#
# COMPACT_ATOMS: atom_id res chain seq x y z
N MET A 1 -12.23 58.24 22.18
CA MET A 1 -11.44 57.83 21.00
C MET A 1 -11.04 56.36 21.18
N PRO A 2 -11.72 55.37 20.58
CA PRO A 2 -11.28 53.98 20.66
C PRO A 2 -10.16 53.74 19.63
N GLY A 3 -8.99 53.34 20.11
CA GLY A 3 -7.84 52.98 19.26
C GLY A 3 -7.96 51.57 18.71
N THR A 4 -7.80 51.44 17.40
CA THR A 4 -7.79 50.19 16.64
C THR A 4 -6.52 49.39 16.95
N LYS A 5 -6.65 48.12 17.35
CA LYS A 5 -5.51 47.18 17.44
C LYS A 5 -5.12 46.72 16.02
N PRO A 6 -3.82 46.69 15.65
CA PRO A 6 -3.38 46.15 14.38
C PRO A 6 -3.59 44.63 14.33
N GLY A 7 -4.05 44.17 13.17
CA GLY A 7 -4.49 42.81 12.90
C GLY A 7 -3.41 41.76 13.11
N GLN A 8 -3.85 40.62 13.65
CA GLN A 8 -3.13 39.36 13.65
C GLN A 8 -2.71 39.03 12.21
N GLY A 9 -1.40 38.98 11.97
CA GLY A 9 -0.85 38.30 10.81
C GLY A 9 -1.19 36.82 10.93
N ALA A 10 -2.20 36.37 10.19
CA ALA A 10 -2.46 34.96 10.01
C ALA A 10 -1.24 34.34 9.31
N LEU A 11 -0.61 33.37 9.96
CA LEU A 11 0.33 32.46 9.33
C LEU A 11 -0.42 31.74 8.20
N VAL A 12 -0.22 32.19 6.97
CA VAL A 12 -0.60 31.43 5.78
C VAL A 12 0.26 30.18 5.81
N LYS A 13 -0.33 29.04 6.18
CA LYS A 13 0.31 27.74 5.95
C LYS A 13 0.34 27.56 4.44
N GLU A 14 1.52 27.53 3.86
CA GLU A 14 1.75 27.12 2.47
C GLU A 14 0.92 25.86 2.17
N PRO A 15 0.29 25.73 0.98
CA PRO A 15 -0.45 24.54 0.63
C PRO A 15 0.47 23.33 0.77
N ARG A 16 0.19 22.44 1.74
CA ARG A 16 0.80 21.11 1.71
C ARG A 16 0.32 20.48 0.42
N GLU A 17 1.24 20.18 -0.49
CA GLU A 17 1.00 19.25 -1.58
C GLU A 17 0.39 18.00 -0.95
N ILE A 18 -0.89 17.73 -1.24
CA ILE A 18 -1.57 16.52 -0.76
C ILE A 18 -1.01 15.37 -1.60
N ARG A 19 0.20 14.93 -1.25
CA ARG A 19 0.74 13.67 -1.75
C ARG A 19 -0.09 12.58 -1.10
N SER A 20 -0.92 11.90 -1.87
CA SER A 20 -1.66 10.73 -1.40
C SER A 20 -0.64 9.67 -1.00
N ASP A 21 -0.56 9.37 0.29
CA ASP A 21 0.28 8.29 0.81
C ASP A 21 -0.19 6.94 0.23
N THR A 22 0.75 6.02 0.04
CA THR A 22 0.39 4.64 -0.26
C THR A 22 -0.06 3.97 1.03
N ILE A 23 -1.28 3.46 1.04
CA ILE A 23 -1.90 2.82 2.21
C ILE A 23 -1.94 1.30 2.04
N TYR A 24 -2.02 0.56 3.14
CA TYR A 24 -2.29 -0.88 3.12
C TYR A 24 -3.29 -1.29 4.19
N THR A 25 -3.92 -2.44 3.99
CA THR A 25 -4.87 -3.03 4.94
C THR A 25 -4.88 -4.55 4.83
N PRO A 26 -5.08 -5.29 5.94
CA PRO A 26 -5.64 -6.63 5.88
C PRO A 26 -7.01 -6.55 5.17
N ALA A 27 -7.23 -7.41 4.19
CA ALA A 27 -8.45 -7.47 3.37
C ALA A 27 -9.33 -8.69 3.71
N THR A 28 -8.94 -9.48 4.71
CA THR A 28 -9.67 -10.64 5.24
C THR A 28 -10.00 -10.47 6.72
N ALA A 29 -10.98 -11.24 7.23
CA ALA A 29 -11.32 -11.25 8.65
C ALA A 29 -10.13 -11.71 9.52
N PRO A 30 -10.01 -11.22 10.77
CA PRO A 30 -8.97 -11.66 11.70
C PRO A 30 -9.22 -13.09 12.18
N GLY A 31 -8.15 -13.85 12.39
CA GLY A 31 -8.22 -15.23 12.91
C GLY A 31 -7.34 -16.19 12.12
N ARG A 32 -7.40 -17.48 12.46
CA ARG A 32 -6.74 -18.52 11.66
C ARG A 32 -7.58 -18.82 10.42
N ALA A 33 -6.95 -18.82 9.26
CA ALA A 33 -7.53 -19.20 7.99
C ALA A 33 -6.48 -19.90 7.13
N ALA A 34 -6.91 -20.58 6.06
CA ALA A 34 -5.97 -21.09 5.07
C ALA A 34 -5.21 -19.94 4.39
N ILE A 35 -5.90 -18.85 4.06
CA ILE A 35 -5.35 -17.69 3.35
C ILE A 35 -5.74 -16.40 4.09
N ALA A 36 -4.77 -15.48 4.21
CA ALA A 36 -4.99 -14.08 4.57
C ALA A 36 -4.58 -13.19 3.40
N MET A 37 -5.28 -12.05 3.23
CA MET A 37 -4.97 -11.10 2.15
C MET A 37 -4.51 -9.76 2.74
N ILE A 38 -3.44 -9.20 2.22
CA ILE A 38 -3.06 -7.79 2.43
C ILE A 38 -3.21 -7.07 1.09
N ARG A 39 -3.87 -5.91 1.11
CA ARG A 39 -4.01 -5.03 -0.05
C ARG A 39 -3.27 -3.72 0.21
N ALA A 40 -2.44 -3.29 -0.73
CA ALA A 40 -1.85 -1.97 -0.76
C ALA A 40 -2.39 -1.16 -1.96
N SER A 41 -2.66 0.13 -1.75
CA SER A 41 -3.15 1.07 -2.78
C SER A 41 -2.34 2.35 -2.76
N GLY A 42 -1.96 2.84 -3.93
CA GLY A 42 -1.27 4.11 -4.12
C GLY A 42 -0.03 3.98 -5.00
N ARG A 43 0.61 5.13 -5.26
CA ARG A 43 1.74 5.26 -6.20
C ARG A 43 2.93 4.33 -5.93
N ASP A 44 3.12 3.91 -4.67
CA ASP A 44 4.23 3.06 -4.25
C ASP A 44 3.81 1.59 -4.06
N ALA A 45 2.54 1.22 -4.35
CA ALA A 45 2.07 -0.17 -4.25
C ALA A 45 2.81 -1.12 -5.22
N GLY A 46 3.04 -0.69 -6.46
CA GLY A 46 3.82 -1.43 -7.44
C GLY A 46 5.30 -1.57 -7.04
N PRO A 47 6.01 -0.47 -6.73
CA PRO A 47 7.36 -0.52 -6.18
C PRO A 47 7.49 -1.42 -4.95
N ALA A 48 6.58 -1.32 -3.97
CA ALA A 48 6.58 -2.16 -2.77
C ALA A 48 6.39 -3.65 -3.11
N LEU A 49 5.42 -3.99 -3.96
CA LEU A 49 5.23 -5.37 -4.39
C LEU A 49 6.47 -5.90 -5.11
N ARG A 50 7.06 -5.13 -6.02
CA ARG A 50 8.29 -5.50 -6.73
C ARG A 50 9.45 -5.75 -5.77
N ALA A 51 9.60 -4.95 -4.73
CA ALA A 51 10.65 -5.14 -3.73
C ALA A 51 10.49 -6.50 -3.02
N LEU A 52 9.26 -6.89 -2.71
CA LEU A 52 8.96 -8.15 -2.02
C LEU A 52 9.08 -9.41 -2.90
N VAL A 53 8.79 -9.30 -4.21
CA VAL A 53 8.72 -10.47 -5.12
C VAL A 53 9.72 -10.45 -6.27
N GLY A 54 10.60 -9.44 -6.32
CA GLY A 54 11.60 -9.19 -7.37
C GLY A 54 11.04 -8.67 -8.70
N LYS A 55 9.93 -9.24 -9.19
CA LYS A 55 9.27 -8.83 -10.43
C LYS A 55 7.76 -8.78 -10.28
N LEU A 56 7.15 -7.67 -10.71
CA LEU A 56 5.70 -7.55 -10.73
C LEU A 56 5.05 -8.67 -11.57
N PRO A 57 3.98 -9.32 -11.05
CA PRO A 57 3.11 -10.16 -11.85
C PRO A 57 2.55 -9.41 -13.08
N PRO A 58 2.20 -10.11 -14.17
CA PRO A 58 1.39 -9.50 -15.21
C PRO A 58 0.09 -8.94 -14.63
N ALA A 59 -0.38 -7.82 -15.17
CA ALA A 59 -1.60 -7.18 -14.70
C ALA A 59 -2.77 -8.18 -14.63
N ARG A 60 -3.40 -8.29 -13.46
CA ARG A 60 -4.53 -9.17 -13.16
C ARG A 60 -4.27 -10.66 -13.34
N VAL A 61 -3.02 -11.09 -13.32
CA VAL A 61 -2.65 -12.50 -13.36
C VAL A 61 -2.03 -12.87 -12.02
N ALA A 62 -2.68 -13.81 -11.32
CA ALA A 62 -2.12 -14.38 -10.12
C ALA A 62 -0.82 -15.10 -10.43
N ARG A 63 0.22 -14.85 -9.63
CA ARG A 63 1.50 -15.53 -9.71
C ARG A 63 1.88 -16.09 -8.36
N HIS A 64 2.30 -17.36 -8.38
CA HIS A 64 3.04 -17.95 -7.28
C HIS A 64 4.35 -17.21 -7.08
N VAL A 65 4.60 -16.80 -5.84
CA VAL A 65 5.77 -16.01 -5.45
C VAL A 65 6.21 -16.42 -4.04
N ARG A 66 7.50 -16.31 -3.80
CA ARG A 66 8.05 -16.26 -2.44
C ARG A 66 8.26 -14.80 -2.08
N PHE A 67 7.55 -14.34 -1.06
CA PHE A 67 7.73 -13.01 -0.51
C PHE A 67 9.02 -12.99 0.27
N ARG A 68 9.86 -11.98 0.04
CA ARG A 68 11.14 -11.83 0.72
C ARG A 68 11.27 -10.47 1.34
N ASP A 69 11.97 -10.41 2.45
CA ASP A 69 12.41 -9.15 3.02
C ASP A 69 13.35 -8.45 2.02
N PRO A 70 13.07 -7.20 1.61
CA PRO A 70 13.87 -6.53 0.59
C PRO A 70 15.31 -6.20 1.03
N GLU A 71 15.59 -6.17 2.33
CA GLU A 71 16.91 -5.82 2.88
C GLU A 71 17.75 -7.07 3.15
N SER A 72 17.17 -8.07 3.83
CA SER A 72 17.88 -9.29 4.22
C SER A 72 17.79 -10.43 3.19
N GLY A 73 16.77 -10.41 2.32
CA GLY A 73 16.47 -11.49 1.38
C GLY A 73 15.82 -12.73 2.02
N GLU A 74 15.55 -12.70 3.33
CA GLU A 74 14.87 -13.77 4.06
C GLU A 74 13.48 -14.02 3.48
N GLU A 75 13.08 -15.29 3.41
CA GLU A 75 11.74 -15.66 2.97
C GLU A 75 10.72 -15.36 4.06
N LEU A 76 9.75 -14.51 3.75
CA LEU A 76 8.67 -14.11 4.65
C LEU A 76 7.48 -15.06 4.55
N ASP A 77 7.12 -15.44 3.32
CA ASP A 77 6.00 -16.35 3.04
C ASP A 77 6.08 -16.92 1.60
N ASP A 78 5.35 -18.01 1.35
CA ASP A 78 5.16 -18.62 0.02
C ASP A 78 3.68 -18.55 -0.36
N GLY A 79 3.32 -17.84 -1.44
CA GLY A 79 1.93 -17.50 -1.71
C GLY A 79 1.65 -16.96 -3.11
N LEU A 80 0.57 -16.18 -3.24
CA LEU A 80 0.18 -15.57 -4.52
C LEU A 80 0.26 -14.04 -4.44
N ALA A 81 0.80 -13.42 -5.48
CA ALA A 81 0.71 -11.97 -5.69
C ALA A 81 -0.15 -11.64 -6.91
N LEU A 82 -0.95 -10.58 -6.79
CA LEU A 82 -1.66 -9.97 -7.91
C LEU A 82 -1.31 -8.49 -8.01
N TRP A 83 -1.22 -8.03 -9.25
CA TRP A 83 -0.94 -6.64 -9.60
C TRP A 83 -2.10 -6.05 -10.39
N PHE A 84 -2.65 -4.94 -9.92
CA PHE A 84 -3.74 -4.20 -10.55
C PHE A 84 -3.27 -2.76 -10.82
N PRO A 85 -2.72 -2.48 -12.00
CA PRO A 85 -2.35 -1.11 -12.35
C PRO A 85 -3.61 -0.24 -12.46
N GLY A 86 -3.52 1.00 -11.98
CA GLY A 86 -4.54 2.03 -12.22
C GLY A 86 -4.70 2.31 -13.74
N PRO A 87 -5.84 2.87 -14.19
CA PRO A 87 -6.98 3.31 -13.40
C PRO A 87 -8.01 2.20 -13.10
N HIS A 88 -7.74 0.96 -13.50
CA HIS A 88 -8.73 -0.09 -13.49
C HIS A 88 -8.66 -0.97 -12.23
N SER A 89 -8.35 -0.39 -11.07
CA SER A 89 -8.33 -1.09 -9.78
C SER A 89 -9.58 -0.75 -8.95
N VAL A 90 -9.66 -1.29 -7.73
CA VAL A 90 -10.77 -1.00 -6.80
C VAL A 90 -10.79 0.45 -6.31
N THR A 91 -9.63 1.09 -6.22
CA THR A 91 -9.48 2.50 -5.79
C THR A 91 -9.28 3.47 -6.96
N GLY A 92 -9.03 2.94 -8.17
CA GLY A 92 -8.57 3.72 -9.31
C GLY A 92 -7.05 4.01 -9.29
N GLU A 93 -6.36 3.69 -8.19
CA GLU A 93 -4.90 3.80 -8.08
C GLU A 93 -4.22 2.47 -8.44
N ASP A 94 -2.90 2.45 -8.41
CA ASP A 94 -2.14 1.21 -8.41
C ASP A 94 -2.44 0.37 -7.16
N VAL A 95 -2.75 -0.91 -7.34
CA VAL A 95 -3.10 -1.83 -6.25
C VAL A 95 -2.29 -3.13 -6.35
N ALA A 96 -1.70 -3.53 -5.21
CA ALA A 96 -1.05 -4.81 -5.01
C ALA A 96 -1.83 -5.65 -4.01
N GLU A 97 -2.02 -6.93 -4.30
CA GLU A 97 -2.61 -7.90 -3.39
C GLU A 97 -1.64 -9.04 -3.10
N LEU A 98 -1.46 -9.33 -1.82
CA LEU A 98 -0.64 -10.41 -1.30
C LEU A 98 -1.59 -11.43 -0.65
N HIS A 99 -1.60 -12.64 -1.19
CA HIS A 99 -2.32 -13.78 -0.62
C HIS A 99 -1.32 -14.69 0.11
N LEU A 100 -1.40 -14.64 1.42
CA LEU A 100 -0.47 -15.17 2.39
C LEU A 100 -1.10 -16.35 3.14
N HIS A 101 -0.29 -17.16 3.82
CA HIS A 101 -0.82 -18.13 4.77
C HIS A 101 -1.56 -17.43 5.91
N GLY A 102 -2.79 -17.87 6.19
CA GLY A 102 -3.67 -17.23 7.18
C GLY A 102 -3.46 -17.69 8.62
N SER A 103 -2.31 -18.28 8.95
CA SER A 103 -1.94 -18.68 10.31
C SER A 103 -0.74 -17.87 10.81
N ARG A 104 -0.51 -17.86 12.13
CA ARG A 104 0.69 -17.25 12.68
C ARG A 104 1.92 -18.02 12.16
N ALA A 105 2.89 -17.29 11.62
CA ALA A 105 4.27 -17.74 11.48
C ALA A 105 4.88 -18.00 12.87
#